data_AF-A0A934YUF0-F1
#
_entry.id   AF-A0A934YUF0-F1
#
_cell.length_a   1.000
_cell.length_b   1.000
_cell.length_c   1.000
_cell.angle_alpha   90.00
_cell.angle_beta   90.00
_cell.angle_gamma   90.00
#
_symmetry.space_group_name_H-M   'P 1'
#
loop_
_entity.id
_entity.type
_entity.pdbx_description
1 polymer ?
#
loop_
_entity_poly.entity_id
_entity_poly.type
_entity_poly.pdbx_seq_one_letter_code
_entity_poly.pdbx_strand_id
1 'polypeptide(L)'
;MPSRTKPLIDTHDRLHRSLRLSIVDKCDLRCTYCMPEDQVFLKRKELMTLEELGTIARIFVEQFGITKIRITGGEPLVRPDVVEIVRDLSTLPVQLGLTTNAHTLHHHLDGLIAGGLKSINISLDTFHVDRFKQITRRDGFQRVWNNIQAALKKGLRVKVNMVVMRGVNEDELVRFVELTRDHDVHVRFIEFMPFAGNHWGRERVFTYAEMLERIGISYPFEKLNDDPHSTAKSYRVPNWPGTFAVISTVTEPFCGTCDRLRITAEGKMRNCLFSREETDLLKAMRSGADLGPLIEANVLAKHKMLGGLPPFKAASETEVLNHLSARPMVSIGG
;
A
#
# COMPACT_ATOMS: atom_id res chain seq x y z
N MET A 1 -14.51 18.89 -27.20
CA MET A 1 -14.07 19.86 -26.18
C MET A 1 -13.21 19.10 -25.19
N PRO A 2 -12.04 19.60 -24.74
CA PRO A 2 -11.33 18.92 -23.67
C PRO A 2 -12.25 18.93 -22.45
N SER A 3 -12.67 17.76 -22.01
CA SER A 3 -13.41 17.59 -20.76
C SER A 3 -12.67 18.37 -19.68
N ARG A 4 -13.30 19.40 -19.10
CA ARG A 4 -12.71 20.11 -17.97
C ARG A 4 -12.57 19.09 -16.84
N THR A 5 -11.34 18.66 -16.57
CA THR A 5 -11.02 17.83 -15.41
C THR A 5 -11.61 18.49 -14.16
N LYS A 6 -12.41 17.74 -13.40
CA LYS A 6 -13.02 18.17 -12.15
C LYS A 6 -12.21 17.59 -10.99
N PRO A 7 -11.38 18.39 -10.29
CA PRO A 7 -10.55 17.86 -9.21
C PRO A 7 -11.39 17.27 -8.06
N LEU A 8 -10.94 16.15 -7.49
CA LEU A 8 -11.57 15.54 -6.31
C LEU A 8 -11.04 16.21 -5.04
N ILE A 9 -11.84 17.07 -4.44
CA ILE A 9 -11.56 17.77 -3.18
C ILE A 9 -12.61 17.36 -2.16
N ASP A 10 -12.17 16.97 -0.97
CA ASP A 10 -13.09 16.62 0.13
C ASP A 10 -13.50 17.82 0.98
N THR A 11 -14.32 17.58 2.01
CA THR A 11 -14.82 18.60 2.96
C THR A 11 -13.75 19.13 3.93
N HIS A 12 -12.49 18.73 3.74
CA HIS A 12 -11.33 19.14 4.51
C HIS A 12 -10.23 19.76 3.62
N ASP A 13 -10.61 20.20 2.41
CA ASP A 13 -9.74 20.86 1.43
C ASP A 13 -8.56 20.01 0.95
N ARG A 14 -8.67 18.67 1.05
CA ARG A 14 -7.63 17.77 0.57
C ARG A 14 -7.89 17.41 -0.88
N LEU A 15 -6.95 17.76 -1.75
CA LEU A 15 -6.96 17.35 -3.15
C LEU A 15 -6.47 15.90 -3.30
N HIS A 16 -7.29 15.04 -3.90
CA HIS A 16 -6.94 13.64 -4.14
C HIS A 16 -6.33 13.42 -5.52
N ARG A 17 -5.11 12.85 -5.55
CA ARG A 17 -4.32 12.62 -6.77
C ARG A 17 -3.77 11.21 -6.90
N SER A 18 -3.97 10.37 -5.90
CA SER A 18 -3.42 9.01 -5.86
C SER A 18 -4.52 7.96 -5.73
N LEU A 19 -4.55 7.01 -6.66
CA LEU A 19 -5.45 5.85 -6.64
C LEU A 19 -4.67 4.58 -6.30
N ARG A 20 -5.15 3.81 -5.32
CA ARG A 20 -4.74 2.42 -5.14
C ARG A 20 -5.78 1.50 -5.78
N LEU A 21 -5.33 0.65 -6.68
CA LEU A 21 -6.17 -0.25 -7.45
C LEU A 21 -5.82 -1.69 -7.08
N SER A 22 -6.66 -2.32 -6.27
CA SER A 22 -6.57 -3.74 -5.96
C SER A 22 -7.10 -4.54 -7.15
N ILE A 23 -6.30 -5.45 -7.71
CA ILE A 23 -6.67 -6.19 -8.92
C ILE A 23 -7.06 -7.65 -8.65
N VAL A 24 -6.82 -8.13 -7.42
CA VAL A 24 -7.08 -9.49 -6.97
C VAL A 24 -7.10 -9.51 -5.45
N ASP A 25 -7.85 -10.42 -4.83
CA ASP A 25 -7.93 -10.58 -3.37
C ASP A 25 -7.15 -11.80 -2.85
N LYS A 26 -6.68 -12.66 -3.77
CA LYS A 26 -5.80 -13.80 -3.46
C LYS A 26 -4.37 -13.36 -3.19
N CYS A 27 -3.68 -14.13 -2.35
CA CYS A 27 -2.25 -14.00 -2.07
C CYS A 27 -1.62 -15.40 -2.07
N ASP A 28 -0.36 -15.51 -2.48
CA ASP A 28 0.45 -16.73 -2.37
C ASP A 28 1.10 -16.90 -0.99
N LEU A 29 1.16 -15.83 -0.18
CA LEU A 29 1.53 -15.83 1.24
C LEU A 29 0.30 -15.79 2.18
N ARG A 30 0.52 -16.01 3.47
CA ARG A 30 -0.50 -16.04 4.54
C ARG A 30 0.00 -15.25 5.76
N CYS A 31 0.35 -13.98 5.55
CA CYS A 31 0.98 -13.17 6.60
C CYS A 31 0.06 -12.99 7.80
N THR A 32 0.58 -13.26 9.00
CA THR A 32 -0.16 -13.26 10.29
C THR A 32 -0.85 -11.93 10.60
N TYR A 33 -0.32 -10.81 10.09
CA TYR A 33 -0.88 -9.48 10.31
C TYR A 33 -1.86 -9.00 9.23
N CYS A 34 -2.03 -9.77 8.14
CA CYS A 34 -2.68 -9.31 6.91
C CYS A 34 -3.88 -10.16 6.49
N MET A 35 -3.73 -11.49 6.52
CA MET A 35 -4.73 -12.44 6.03
C MET A 35 -5.12 -13.41 7.15
N PRO A 36 -6.40 -13.45 7.56
CA PRO A 36 -6.89 -14.43 8.52
C PRO A 36 -6.87 -15.86 7.94
N GLU A 37 -6.89 -16.87 8.82
CA GLU A 37 -6.82 -18.29 8.43
C GLU A 37 -8.00 -18.76 7.58
N ASP A 38 -9.18 -18.25 7.90
CA ASP A 38 -10.47 -18.57 7.30
C ASP A 38 -10.84 -17.59 6.17
N GLN A 39 -9.85 -16.94 5.55
CA GLN A 39 -10.07 -15.99 4.46
C GLN A 39 -10.85 -16.62 3.30
N VAL A 40 -12.03 -16.07 3.04
CA VAL A 40 -12.84 -16.37 1.85
C VAL A 40 -12.42 -15.46 0.70
N PHE A 41 -12.19 -16.06 -0.48
CA PHE A 41 -11.80 -15.33 -1.68
C PHE A 41 -12.98 -15.14 -2.64
N LEU A 42 -12.94 -14.05 -3.39
CA LEU A 42 -13.86 -13.69 -4.44
C LEU A 42 -13.87 -14.75 -5.56
N LYS A 43 -15.06 -15.02 -6.11
CA LYS A 43 -15.20 -15.80 -7.33
C LYS A 43 -14.75 -14.94 -8.51
N ARG A 44 -14.31 -15.60 -9.60
CA ARG A 44 -13.81 -14.91 -10.79
C ARG A 44 -14.77 -13.85 -11.37
N LYS A 45 -16.08 -14.09 -11.30
CA LYS A 45 -17.12 -13.16 -11.79
C LYS A 45 -17.27 -11.88 -10.95
N GLU A 46 -16.79 -11.90 -9.71
CA GLU A 46 -16.84 -10.78 -8.77
C GLU A 46 -15.63 -9.85 -8.93
N LEU A 47 -14.53 -10.36 -9.49
CA LEU A 47 -13.35 -9.56 -9.80
C LEU A 47 -13.60 -8.66 -11.01
N MET A 48 -12.97 -7.48 -11.01
CA MET A 48 -12.90 -6.63 -12.20
C MET A 48 -12.08 -7.31 -13.30
N THR A 49 -12.60 -7.32 -14.53
CA THR A 49 -11.85 -7.71 -15.72
C THR A 49 -10.76 -6.70 -16.06
N LEU A 50 -9.86 -7.03 -16.98
CA LEU A 50 -8.84 -6.09 -17.47
C LEU A 50 -9.48 -4.82 -18.06
N GLU A 51 -10.53 -4.98 -18.86
CA GLU A 51 -11.25 -3.87 -19.48
C GLU A 51 -11.95 -2.99 -18.44
N GLU A 52 -12.58 -3.61 -17.43
CA GLU A 52 -13.24 -2.91 -16.33
C GLU A 52 -12.25 -2.09 -15.49
N LEU A 53 -11.06 -2.65 -15.21
CA LEU A 53 -9.96 -1.94 -14.55
C LEU A 53 -9.51 -0.72 -15.36
N GLY A 54 -9.27 -0.90 -16.65
CA GLY A 54 -8.84 0.17 -17.55
C GLY A 54 -9.86 1.30 -17.64
N THR A 55 -11.15 0.94 -17.74
CA THR A 55 -12.25 1.92 -17.81
C THR A 55 -12.38 2.72 -16.52
N ILE A 56 -12.38 2.07 -15.35
CA ILE A 56 -12.43 2.77 -14.06
C ILE A 56 -11.20 3.67 -13.90
N ALA A 57 -9.99 3.17 -14.20
CA ALA A 57 -8.77 3.97 -14.09
C ALA A 57 -8.80 5.19 -15.02
N ARG A 58 -9.26 5.05 -16.27
CA ARG A 58 -9.43 6.17 -17.21
C ARG A 58 -10.36 7.24 -16.68
N ILE A 59 -11.50 6.87 -16.09
CA ILE A 59 -12.44 7.84 -15.48
C ILE A 59 -11.71 8.67 -14.41
N PHE A 60 -11.00 8.02 -13.49
CA PHE A 60 -10.24 8.71 -12.44
C PHE A 60 -9.15 9.64 -12.99
N VAL A 61 -8.46 9.25 -14.06
CA VAL A 61 -7.39 10.06 -14.64
C VAL A 61 -7.94 11.21 -15.48
N GLU A 62 -8.81 10.90 -16.44
CA GLU A 62 -9.29 11.83 -17.47
C GLU A 62 -10.36 12.80 -16.95
N GLN A 63 -11.24 12.35 -16.04
CA GLN A 63 -12.29 13.21 -15.49
C GLN A 63 -11.85 13.89 -14.20
N PHE A 64 -11.08 13.20 -13.36
CA PHE A 64 -10.78 13.64 -12.00
C PHE A 64 -9.33 14.08 -11.75
N GLY A 65 -8.43 13.91 -12.72
CA GLY A 65 -7.05 14.38 -12.62
C GLY A 65 -6.17 13.58 -11.66
N ILE A 66 -6.46 12.28 -11.47
CA ILE A 66 -5.54 11.37 -10.77
C ILE A 66 -4.22 11.29 -11.55
N THR A 67 -3.11 11.41 -10.83
CA THR A 67 -1.75 11.44 -11.41
C THR A 67 -0.88 10.29 -10.94
N LYS A 68 -1.32 9.51 -9.94
CA LYS A 68 -0.57 8.38 -9.38
C LYS A 68 -1.50 7.17 -9.29
N ILE A 69 -1.06 6.03 -9.81
CA ILE A 69 -1.75 4.74 -9.64
C ILE A 69 -0.80 3.76 -8.96
N ARG A 70 -1.28 3.09 -7.91
CA ARG A 70 -0.62 1.95 -7.29
C ARG A 70 -1.44 0.69 -7.54
N ILE A 71 -0.89 -0.26 -8.29
CA ILE A 71 -1.45 -1.61 -8.38
C ILE A 71 -1.10 -2.36 -7.09
N THR A 72 -2.10 -3.00 -6.51
CA THR A 72 -2.02 -3.80 -5.27
C THR A 72 -3.00 -4.98 -5.41
N GLY A 73 -3.27 -5.69 -4.34
CA GLY A 73 -4.17 -6.83 -4.30
C GLY A 73 -4.31 -7.38 -2.89
N GLY A 74 -4.51 -8.70 -2.82
CA GLY A 74 -3.63 -9.52 -2.01
C GLY A 74 -2.22 -9.49 -2.59
N GLU A 75 -1.86 -10.46 -3.42
CA GLU A 75 -0.63 -10.44 -4.21
C GLU A 75 -0.95 -10.25 -5.70
N PRO A 76 -0.70 -9.08 -6.30
CA PRO A 76 -1.04 -8.83 -7.70
C PRO A 76 -0.37 -9.79 -8.69
N LEU A 77 0.80 -10.34 -8.37
CA LEU A 77 1.50 -11.27 -9.26
C LEU A 77 0.82 -12.64 -9.37
N VAL A 78 -0.15 -12.97 -8.52
CA VAL A 78 -0.96 -14.20 -8.70
C VAL A 78 -2.01 -14.05 -9.81
N ARG A 79 -2.23 -12.83 -10.30
CA ARG A 79 -3.18 -12.55 -11.37
C ARG A 79 -2.52 -12.81 -12.74
N PRO A 80 -3.03 -13.74 -13.57
CA PRO A 80 -2.33 -14.17 -14.79
C PRO A 80 -2.08 -13.04 -15.81
N ASP A 81 -2.98 -12.07 -15.89
CA ASP A 81 -2.96 -10.93 -16.81
C ASP A 81 -2.31 -9.66 -16.21
N VAL A 82 -1.48 -9.79 -15.16
CA VAL A 82 -0.87 -8.65 -14.45
C VAL A 82 0.02 -7.79 -15.36
N VAL A 83 0.72 -8.40 -16.32
CA VAL A 83 1.58 -7.70 -17.26
C VAL A 83 0.75 -6.87 -18.23
N GLU A 84 -0.37 -7.41 -18.71
CA GLU A 84 -1.32 -6.73 -19.58
C GLU A 84 -1.99 -5.55 -18.87
N ILE A 85 -2.36 -5.71 -17.59
CA ILE A 85 -2.90 -4.63 -16.76
C ILE A 85 -1.88 -3.50 -16.62
N VAL A 86 -0.62 -3.83 -16.32
CA VAL A 86 0.45 -2.83 -16.23
C VAL A 86 0.63 -2.11 -17.56
N ARG A 87 0.63 -2.85 -18.68
CA ARG A 87 0.74 -2.29 -20.02
C ARG A 87 -0.40 -1.32 -20.33
N ASP A 88 -1.66 -1.70 -20.08
CA ASP A 88 -2.83 -0.84 -20.30
C ASP A 88 -2.76 0.43 -19.43
N LEU A 89 -2.53 0.28 -18.13
CA LEU A 89 -2.47 1.42 -17.21
C LEU A 89 -1.26 2.34 -17.44
N SER A 90 -0.17 1.84 -18.04
CA SER A 90 1.01 2.64 -18.38
C SER A 90 0.75 3.63 -19.52
N THR A 91 -0.31 3.43 -20.32
CA THR A 91 -0.71 4.36 -21.38
C THR A 91 -1.32 5.65 -20.82
N LEU A 92 -1.78 5.62 -19.57
CA LEU A 92 -2.34 6.77 -18.88
C LEU A 92 -1.20 7.70 -18.42
N PRO A 93 -1.41 9.03 -18.40
CA PRO A 93 -0.41 10.01 -17.95
C PRO A 93 -0.24 10.02 -16.41
N VAL A 94 0.15 8.88 -15.83
CA VAL A 94 0.25 8.67 -14.39
C VAL A 94 1.61 8.09 -13.97
N GLN A 95 2.00 8.36 -12.73
CA GLN A 95 3.07 7.61 -12.07
C GLN A 95 2.54 6.25 -11.63
N LEU A 96 2.75 5.24 -12.46
CA LEU A 96 2.37 3.86 -12.17
C LEU A 96 3.41 3.19 -11.26
N GLY A 97 2.93 2.39 -10.32
CA GLY A 97 3.78 1.40 -9.68
C GLY A 97 3.02 0.28 -9.01
N LEU A 98 3.75 -0.73 -8.56
CA LEU A 98 3.22 -2.00 -8.08
C LEU A 98 3.62 -2.21 -6.61
N THR A 99 2.74 -2.78 -5.80
CA THR A 99 3.09 -3.32 -4.47
C THR A 99 2.96 -4.84 -4.51
N THR A 100 4.02 -5.56 -4.13
CA THR A 100 4.08 -7.03 -4.17
C THR A 100 4.91 -7.57 -3.01
N ASN A 101 4.73 -8.83 -2.63
CA ASN A 101 5.64 -9.58 -1.77
C ASN A 101 6.87 -10.13 -2.54
N ALA A 102 6.89 -9.95 -3.86
CA ALA A 102 7.93 -10.37 -4.80
C ALA A 102 8.23 -11.87 -4.85
N HIS A 103 7.40 -12.75 -4.28
CA HIS A 103 7.65 -14.19 -4.26
C HIS A 103 7.73 -14.78 -5.69
N THR A 104 6.83 -14.37 -6.58
CA THR A 104 6.76 -14.82 -7.97
C THR A 104 7.30 -13.81 -8.98
N LEU A 105 7.97 -12.74 -8.52
CA LEU A 105 8.39 -11.62 -9.39
C LEU A 105 9.26 -12.04 -10.57
N HIS A 106 10.20 -12.98 -10.40
CA HIS A 106 11.01 -13.53 -11.49
C HIS A 106 10.22 -14.00 -12.73
N HIS A 107 8.97 -14.45 -12.60
CA HIS A 107 8.16 -14.86 -13.75
C HIS A 107 7.64 -13.67 -14.57
N HIS A 108 7.54 -12.49 -13.96
CA HIS A 108 6.85 -11.33 -14.54
C HIS A 108 7.76 -10.12 -14.72
N LEU A 109 8.94 -10.07 -14.08
CA LEU A 109 9.77 -8.87 -13.97
C LEU A 109 10.07 -8.21 -15.32
N ASP A 110 10.54 -8.98 -16.30
CA ASP A 110 10.85 -8.44 -17.64
C ASP A 110 9.59 -7.95 -18.35
N GLY A 111 8.48 -8.67 -18.24
CA GLY A 111 7.19 -8.27 -18.80
C GLY A 111 6.65 -6.99 -18.15
N LEU A 112 6.78 -6.84 -16.83
CA LEU A 112 6.35 -5.65 -16.10
C LEU A 112 7.16 -4.41 -16.52
N ILE A 113 8.48 -4.55 -16.66
CA ILE A 113 9.36 -3.46 -17.14
C ILE A 113 9.01 -3.10 -18.58
N ALA A 114 8.89 -4.09 -19.47
CA ALA A 114 8.49 -3.87 -20.86
C ALA A 114 7.08 -3.27 -20.98
N GLY A 115 6.20 -3.56 -20.02
CA GLY A 115 4.87 -2.95 -19.87
C GLY A 115 4.89 -1.54 -19.27
N GLY A 116 6.05 -0.95 -18.99
CA GLY A 116 6.17 0.44 -18.54
C GLY A 116 6.25 0.63 -17.02
N LEU A 117 6.37 -0.44 -16.23
CA LEU A 117 6.57 -0.32 -14.78
C LEU A 117 7.93 0.31 -14.45
N LYS A 118 7.92 1.40 -13.67
CA LYS A 118 9.14 2.11 -13.25
C LYS A 118 9.45 2.01 -11.76
N SER A 119 8.44 1.71 -10.93
CA SER A 119 8.60 1.68 -9.47
C SER A 119 7.83 0.53 -8.85
N ILE A 120 8.51 -0.16 -7.93
CA ILE A 120 7.98 -1.32 -7.21
C ILE A 120 8.17 -1.14 -5.71
N ASN A 121 7.12 -1.47 -4.96
CA ASN A 121 7.16 -1.59 -3.51
C ASN A 121 7.16 -3.07 -3.16
N ILE A 122 8.17 -3.53 -2.46
CA ILE A 122 8.33 -4.93 -2.06
C ILE A 122 8.12 -5.03 -0.55
N SER A 123 7.18 -5.86 -0.12
CA SER A 123 6.98 -6.16 1.30
C SER A 123 7.98 -7.22 1.75
N LEU A 124 8.84 -6.87 2.69
CA LEU A 124 9.81 -7.76 3.33
C LEU A 124 9.91 -7.37 4.81
N ASP A 125 9.50 -8.28 5.70
CA ASP A 125 9.41 -7.98 7.13
C ASP A 125 10.62 -8.50 7.95
N THR A 126 11.53 -9.25 7.33
CA THR A 126 12.69 -9.86 8.00
C THR A 126 13.71 -10.42 6.99
N PHE A 127 14.99 -10.45 7.38
CA PHE A 127 16.09 -11.17 6.73
C PHE A 127 16.31 -12.57 7.30
N HIS A 128 15.68 -12.93 8.41
CA HIS A 128 15.78 -14.26 9.01
C HIS A 128 14.80 -15.24 8.35
N VAL A 129 15.30 -16.35 7.81
CA VAL A 129 14.52 -17.35 7.08
C VAL A 129 13.38 -17.93 7.93
N ASP A 130 13.67 -18.30 9.18
CA ASP A 130 12.67 -18.89 10.08
C ASP A 130 11.60 -17.87 10.47
N ARG A 131 12.01 -16.62 10.73
CA ARG A 131 11.08 -15.52 11.02
C ARG A 131 10.22 -15.20 9.80
N PHE A 132 10.78 -15.24 8.59
CA PHE A 132 10.03 -15.06 7.35
C PHE A 132 8.93 -16.12 7.24
N LYS A 133 9.26 -17.39 7.53
CA LYS A 133 8.29 -18.49 7.53
C LYS A 133 7.24 -18.30 8.61
N GLN A 134 7.60 -17.85 9.81
CA GLN A 134 6.65 -17.58 10.89
C GLN A 134 5.67 -16.45 10.53
N ILE A 135 6.18 -15.34 9.99
CA ILE A 135 5.36 -14.18 9.60
C ILE A 135 4.46 -14.54 8.43
N THR A 136 5.00 -15.10 7.35
CA THR A 136 4.29 -15.31 6.08
C THR A 136 3.56 -16.65 5.98
N ARG A 137 3.84 -17.57 6.92
CA ARG A 137 3.38 -18.97 6.97
C ARG A 137 3.70 -19.78 5.70
N ARG A 138 4.75 -19.36 5.00
CA ARG A 138 5.28 -19.97 3.78
C ARG A 138 6.80 -19.81 3.74
N ASP A 139 7.48 -20.77 3.12
CA ASP A 139 8.90 -20.62 2.80
C ASP A 139 9.08 -19.73 1.57
N GLY A 140 10.30 -19.22 1.35
CA GLY A 140 10.62 -18.48 0.13
C GLY A 140 11.47 -17.24 0.28
N PHE A 141 12.03 -16.98 1.48
CA PHE A 141 12.89 -15.81 1.73
C PHE A 141 13.96 -15.61 0.64
N GLN A 142 14.74 -16.66 0.34
CA GLN A 142 15.82 -16.54 -0.65
C GLN A 142 15.32 -16.13 -2.04
N ARG A 143 14.13 -16.60 -2.42
CA ARG A 143 13.50 -16.23 -3.69
C ARG A 143 13.08 -14.77 -3.71
N VAL A 144 12.44 -14.31 -2.63
CA VAL A 144 12.05 -12.89 -2.47
C VAL A 144 13.30 -12.00 -2.51
N TRP A 145 14.35 -12.38 -1.79
CA TRP A 145 15.61 -11.65 -1.75
C TRP A 145 16.27 -11.56 -3.14
N ASN A 146 16.39 -12.69 -3.85
CA ASN A 146 16.91 -12.71 -5.22
C ASN A 146 16.08 -11.81 -6.16
N ASN A 147 14.76 -11.77 -5.98
CA ASN A 147 13.87 -10.93 -6.78
C ASN A 147 14.02 -9.44 -6.47
N ILE A 148 14.28 -9.06 -5.22
CA ILE A 148 14.63 -7.68 -4.84
C ILE A 148 15.93 -7.26 -5.54
N GLN A 149 16.96 -8.11 -5.47
CA GLN A 149 18.25 -7.83 -6.13
C GLN A 149 18.11 -7.74 -7.65
N ALA A 150 17.30 -8.61 -8.26
CA ALA A 150 17.03 -8.56 -9.70
C ALA A 150 16.30 -7.26 -10.10
N ALA A 151 15.31 -6.81 -9.33
CA ALA A 151 14.61 -5.56 -9.57
C ALA A 151 15.55 -4.34 -9.49
N LEU A 152 16.42 -4.30 -8.47
CA LEU A 152 17.46 -3.27 -8.34
C LEU A 152 18.41 -3.27 -9.54
N LYS A 153 18.93 -4.45 -9.94
CA LYS A 153 19.85 -4.60 -11.07
C LYS A 153 19.23 -4.17 -12.41
N LYS A 154 17.92 -4.35 -12.57
CA LYS A 154 17.15 -3.95 -13.76
C LYS A 154 16.77 -2.46 -13.75
N GLY A 155 17.19 -1.69 -12.75
CA GLY A 155 16.99 -0.23 -12.69
C GLY A 155 15.58 0.19 -12.28
N LEU A 156 14.77 -0.69 -11.67
CA LEU A 156 13.50 -0.29 -11.08
C LEU A 156 13.76 0.59 -9.84
N ARG A 157 12.91 1.60 -9.62
CA ARG A 157 12.88 2.32 -8.35
C ARG A 157 12.24 1.43 -7.28
N VAL A 158 13.09 0.72 -6.52
CA VAL A 158 12.67 -0.22 -5.48
C VAL A 158 12.45 0.50 -4.15
N LYS A 159 11.30 0.22 -3.53
CA LYS A 159 11.01 0.54 -2.14
C LYS A 159 10.79 -0.74 -1.36
N VAL A 160 11.41 -0.90 -0.21
CA VAL A 160 11.19 -2.07 0.66
C VAL A 160 10.35 -1.63 1.85
N ASN A 161 9.25 -2.33 2.11
CA ASN A 161 8.33 -2.06 3.20
C ASN A 161 8.47 -3.13 4.27
N MET A 162 8.64 -2.69 5.51
CA MET A 162 8.65 -3.54 6.70
C MET A 162 7.57 -3.03 7.66
N VAL A 163 6.61 -3.89 8.00
CA VAL A 163 5.71 -3.63 9.14
C VAL A 163 6.46 -4.01 10.40
N VAL A 164 6.71 -3.01 11.25
CA VAL A 164 7.48 -3.20 12.48
C VAL A 164 6.53 -3.58 13.60
N MET A 165 6.74 -4.77 14.16
CA MET A 165 5.92 -5.35 15.22
C MET A 165 6.82 -5.62 16.42
N ARG A 166 6.47 -5.05 17.58
CA ARG A 166 7.22 -5.26 18.83
C ARG A 166 7.20 -6.73 19.22
N GLY A 167 8.34 -7.23 19.68
CA GLY A 167 8.59 -8.61 20.05
C GLY A 167 8.71 -9.55 18.85
N VAL A 168 8.83 -9.03 17.62
CA VAL A 168 8.83 -9.85 16.40
C VAL A 168 10.03 -9.55 15.52
N ASN A 169 10.18 -8.31 15.06
CA ASN A 169 11.17 -7.95 14.05
C ASN A 169 11.84 -6.59 14.25
N GLU A 170 11.54 -5.87 15.33
CA GLU A 170 12.12 -4.55 15.61
C GLU A 170 13.65 -4.58 15.80
N ASP A 171 14.21 -5.75 16.11
CA ASP A 171 15.65 -6.00 16.19
C ASP A 171 16.37 -5.82 14.84
N GLU A 172 15.66 -5.91 13.72
CA GLU A 172 16.23 -5.82 12.37
C GLU A 172 16.22 -4.41 11.76
N LEU A 173 15.69 -3.39 12.45
CA LEU A 173 15.61 -2.02 11.93
C LEU A 173 16.94 -1.53 11.35
N VAL A 174 18.02 -1.72 12.11
CA VAL A 174 19.38 -1.31 11.73
C VAL A 174 19.83 -2.07 10.48
N ARG A 175 19.55 -3.37 10.40
CA ARG A 175 19.89 -4.21 9.24
C ARG A 175 19.18 -3.76 7.97
N PHE A 176 17.92 -3.36 8.06
CA PHE A 176 17.19 -2.76 6.96
C PHE A 176 17.75 -1.39 6.56
N VAL A 177 18.19 -0.56 7.52
CA VAL A 177 18.88 0.70 7.19
C VAL A 177 20.20 0.44 6.46
N GLU A 178 20.99 -0.55 6.89
CA GLU A 178 22.25 -0.94 6.23
C GLU A 178 22.07 -1.36 4.77
N LEU A 179 20.90 -1.87 4.38
CA LEU A 179 20.58 -2.15 2.98
C LEU A 179 20.76 -0.91 2.09
N THR A 180 20.50 0.27 2.64
CA THR A 180 20.59 1.56 1.92
C THR A 180 22.02 2.04 1.71
N ARG A 181 23.01 1.39 2.35
CA ARG A 181 24.45 1.66 2.17
C ARG A 181 24.94 1.21 0.79
N ASP A 182 24.51 0.03 0.36
CA ASP A 182 25.04 -0.63 -0.83
C ASP A 182 24.11 -0.47 -2.05
N HIS A 183 22.88 0.00 -1.83
CA HIS A 183 21.85 0.06 -2.85
C HIS A 183 21.08 1.39 -2.78
N ASP A 184 20.76 1.96 -3.96
CA ASP A 184 19.77 3.04 -4.09
C ASP A 184 18.36 2.47 -3.92
N VAL A 185 18.04 2.11 -2.68
CA VAL A 185 16.76 1.57 -2.26
C VAL A 185 16.16 2.47 -1.19
N HIS A 186 14.84 2.59 -1.22
CA HIS A 186 14.10 3.35 -0.23
C HIS A 186 13.36 2.42 0.74
N VAL A 187 13.92 2.26 1.92
CA VAL A 187 13.34 1.42 2.99
C VAL A 187 12.26 2.19 3.73
N ARG A 188 11.14 1.54 4.07
CA ARG A 188 10.03 2.16 4.79
C ARG A 188 9.57 1.27 5.92
N PHE A 189 9.72 1.79 7.12
CA PHE A 189 9.19 1.20 8.34
C PHE A 189 7.76 1.68 8.54
N ILE A 190 6.84 0.76 8.81
CA ILE A 190 5.41 1.05 8.96
C ILE A 190 5.00 0.63 10.37
N GLU A 191 4.39 1.54 11.12
CA GLU A 191 3.82 1.19 12.42
C GLU A 191 2.70 0.16 12.25
N PHE A 192 2.70 -0.85 13.12
CA PHE A 192 1.67 -1.87 13.11
C PHE A 192 0.28 -1.26 13.44
N MET A 193 -0.67 -1.44 12.52
CA MET A 193 -2.02 -0.83 12.56
C MET A 193 -3.12 -1.84 12.87
N PRO A 194 -4.27 -1.40 13.41
CA PRO A 194 -5.39 -2.27 13.68
C PRO A 194 -6.15 -2.67 12.41
N PHE A 195 -6.35 -3.97 12.21
CA PHE A 195 -7.21 -4.55 11.17
C PHE A 195 -7.99 -5.74 11.70
N ALA A 196 -9.10 -6.07 11.04
CA ALA A 196 -9.84 -7.28 11.36
C ALA A 196 -8.93 -8.52 11.31
N GLY A 197 -8.92 -9.28 12.41
CA GLY A 197 -8.23 -10.57 12.52
C GLY A 197 -6.71 -10.51 12.70
N ASN A 198 -6.09 -9.33 12.86
CA ASN A 198 -4.62 -9.24 13.02
C ASN A 198 -4.14 -9.20 14.48
N HIS A 199 -5.07 -9.34 15.45
CA HIS A 199 -4.81 -9.32 16.89
C HIS A 199 -4.01 -8.09 17.33
N TRP A 200 -4.33 -6.93 16.77
CA TRP A 200 -3.67 -5.69 17.14
C TRP A 200 -3.94 -5.31 18.60
N GLY A 201 -2.89 -4.81 19.25
CA GLY A 201 -2.92 -4.18 20.56
C GLY A 201 -1.80 -3.13 20.61
N ARG A 202 -1.99 -2.04 21.35
CA ARG A 202 -1.03 -0.93 21.35
C ARG A 202 0.35 -1.34 21.85
N GLU A 203 0.44 -2.32 22.73
CA GLU A 203 1.68 -2.92 23.23
C GLU A 203 2.55 -3.50 22.11
N ARG A 204 1.94 -3.93 21.00
CA ARG A 204 2.64 -4.47 19.82
C ARG A 204 3.17 -3.40 18.87
N VAL A 205 2.82 -2.13 19.09
CA VAL A 205 3.29 -1.02 18.28
C VAL A 205 4.70 -0.64 18.71
N PHE A 206 5.66 -0.77 17.80
CA PHE A 206 6.96 -0.10 17.91
C PHE A 206 6.83 1.28 17.27
N THR A 207 7.03 2.33 18.05
CA THR A 207 6.63 3.69 17.65
C THR A 207 7.64 4.35 16.73
N TYR A 208 7.18 5.37 16.00
CA TYR A 208 8.03 6.26 15.21
C TYR A 208 9.26 6.77 15.97
N ALA A 209 9.08 7.24 17.20
CA ALA A 209 10.17 7.74 18.03
C ALA A 209 11.18 6.63 18.39
N GLU A 210 10.70 5.46 18.82
CA GLU A 210 11.56 4.31 19.13
C GLU A 210 12.32 3.79 17.90
N MET A 211 11.71 3.83 16.70
CA MET A 211 12.40 3.48 15.46
C MET A 211 13.58 4.41 15.20
N LEU A 212 13.36 5.72 15.30
CA LEU A 212 14.42 6.71 15.08
C LEU A 212 15.51 6.61 16.15
N GLU A 213 15.14 6.41 17.42
CA GLU A 213 16.10 6.21 18.50
C GLU A 213 16.97 4.97 18.24
N ARG A 214 16.36 3.82 17.92
CA ARG A 214 17.08 2.57 17.64
C ARG A 214 18.06 2.71 16.48
N ILE A 215 17.64 3.39 15.40
CA ILE A 215 18.50 3.64 14.24
C ILE A 215 19.63 4.62 14.61
N GLY A 216 19.30 5.66 15.38
CA GLY A 216 20.21 6.74 15.77
C GLY A 216 21.34 6.30 16.70
N ILE A 217 21.13 5.23 17.47
CA ILE A 217 22.18 4.59 18.27
C ILE A 217 23.29 4.02 17.38
N SER A 218 22.95 3.51 16.19
CA SER A 218 23.90 2.83 15.30
C SER A 218 24.48 3.76 14.22
N TYR A 219 23.66 4.65 13.66
CA TYR A 219 24.06 5.51 12.56
C TYR A 219 23.49 6.93 12.71
N PRO A 220 24.30 7.98 12.49
CA PRO A 220 23.76 9.32 12.34
C PRO A 220 22.94 9.42 11.06
N PHE A 221 21.86 10.19 11.10
CA PHE A 221 21.01 10.42 9.93
C PHE A 221 20.47 11.85 9.89
N GLU A 222 20.12 12.29 8.68
CA GLU A 222 19.52 13.60 8.41
C GLU A 222 18.09 13.45 7.92
N LYS A 223 17.24 14.41 8.31
CA LYS A 223 15.86 14.51 7.83
C LYS A 223 15.85 15.06 6.40
N LEU A 224 15.09 14.42 5.52
CA LEU A 224 14.90 14.90 4.14
C LEU A 224 13.65 15.78 4.02
N ASN A 225 13.64 16.65 3.01
CA ASN A 225 12.47 17.42 2.60
C ASN A 225 11.49 16.51 1.87
N ASP A 226 10.40 16.16 2.55
CA ASP A 226 9.34 15.33 1.98
C ASP A 226 8.33 16.18 1.18
N ASP A 227 7.68 15.55 0.21
CA ASP A 227 6.47 16.11 -0.42
C ASP A 227 5.39 16.35 0.66
N PRO A 228 4.65 17.48 0.65
CA PRO A 228 3.64 17.78 1.67
C PRO A 228 2.55 16.70 1.82
N HIS A 229 2.27 15.94 0.77
CA HIS A 229 1.31 14.82 0.75
C HIS A 229 1.97 13.46 1.02
N SER A 230 3.27 13.43 1.32
CA SER A 230 3.98 12.20 1.68
C SER A 230 3.42 11.62 2.97
N THR A 231 3.15 10.33 2.94
CA THR A 231 2.72 9.58 4.13
C THR A 231 3.91 9.09 4.96
N ALA A 232 5.13 9.25 4.44
CA ALA A 232 6.36 8.75 5.02
C ALA A 232 7.27 9.93 5.35
N LYS A 233 7.92 9.87 6.50
CA LYS A 233 8.93 10.83 6.93
C LYS A 233 10.29 10.27 6.53
N SER A 234 10.91 10.81 5.47
CA SER A 234 12.17 10.29 4.92
C SER A 234 13.41 10.84 5.59
N TYR A 235 14.46 10.02 5.61
CA TYR A 235 15.75 10.22 6.24
C TYR A 235 16.84 9.60 5.38
N ARG A 236 18.08 10.02 5.62
CA ARG A 236 19.28 9.48 4.97
C ARG A 236 20.41 9.35 5.98
N VAL A 237 21.19 8.28 5.87
CA VAL A 237 22.52 8.20 6.49
C VAL A 237 23.52 8.89 5.55
N PRO A 238 24.34 9.84 6.02
CA PRO A 238 25.27 10.57 5.14
C PRO A 238 26.16 9.64 4.31
N ASN A 239 26.38 10.02 3.05
CA ASN A 239 27.17 9.29 2.04
C ASN A 239 26.57 7.94 1.57
N TRP A 240 25.40 7.53 2.04
CA TRP A 240 24.74 6.33 1.55
C TRP A 240 23.80 6.67 0.38
N PRO A 241 23.76 5.84 -0.68
CA PRO A 241 22.97 6.11 -1.87
C PRO A 241 21.46 6.05 -1.58
N GLY A 242 21.05 5.06 -0.78
CA GLY A 242 19.65 4.84 -0.44
C GLY A 242 19.13 5.77 0.66
N THR A 243 17.88 5.52 1.06
CA THR A 243 17.18 6.30 2.07
C THR A 243 16.25 5.40 2.88
N PHE A 244 15.89 5.83 4.08
CA PHE A 244 14.83 5.16 4.85
C PHE A 244 13.74 6.15 5.23
N ALA A 245 12.57 5.66 5.58
CA ALA A 245 11.48 6.49 6.08
C ALA A 245 10.63 5.75 7.09
N VAL A 246 9.89 6.50 7.90
CA VAL A 246 8.88 5.93 8.79
C VAL A 246 7.50 6.42 8.40
N ILE A 247 6.54 5.48 8.33
CA ILE A 247 5.12 5.71 8.13
C ILE A 247 4.44 5.59 9.50
N SER A 248 4.27 6.73 10.17
CA SER A 248 3.75 6.85 11.54
C SER A 248 2.22 6.80 11.59
N THR A 249 1.63 5.68 11.17
CA THR A 249 0.17 5.52 11.04
C THR A 249 -0.61 5.57 12.35
N VAL A 250 0.06 5.31 13.48
CA VAL A 250 -0.55 5.21 14.81
C VAL A 250 -0.22 6.44 15.64
N THR A 251 1.07 6.75 15.77
CA THR A 251 1.54 7.76 16.73
C THR A 251 1.43 9.19 16.21
N GLU A 252 1.69 9.39 14.91
CA GLU A 252 1.64 10.70 14.27
C GLU A 252 0.99 10.60 12.86
N PRO A 253 -0.36 10.45 12.79
CA PRO A 253 -1.06 10.21 11.53
C PRO A 253 -0.99 11.39 10.54
N PHE A 254 -0.76 11.09 9.27
CA PHE A 254 -0.66 12.05 8.15
C PHE A 254 -2.03 12.38 7.49
N CYS A 255 -3.14 12.28 8.22
CA CYS A 255 -4.48 12.39 7.61
C CYS A 255 -4.77 13.78 7.01
N GLY A 256 -4.15 14.83 7.55
CA GLY A 256 -4.35 16.22 7.10
C GLY A 256 -3.93 16.48 5.65
N THR A 257 -3.01 15.70 5.10
CA THR A 257 -2.50 15.88 3.72
C THR A 257 -2.75 14.67 2.82
N CYS A 258 -3.57 13.71 3.28
CA CYS A 258 -3.80 12.44 2.59
C CYS A 258 -4.58 12.59 1.27
N ASP A 259 -3.91 12.34 0.15
CA ASP A 259 -4.43 12.45 -1.22
C ASP A 259 -4.93 11.11 -1.82
N ARG A 260 -5.02 10.05 -1.00
CA ARG A 260 -5.22 8.68 -1.47
C ARG A 260 -6.68 8.23 -1.47
N LEU A 261 -7.07 7.58 -2.56
CA LEU A 261 -8.31 6.83 -2.76
C LEU A 261 -7.98 5.37 -3.07
N ARG A 262 -8.94 4.47 -2.87
CA ARG A 262 -8.75 3.02 -3.03
C ARG A 262 -9.93 2.39 -3.77
N ILE A 263 -9.64 1.46 -4.66
CA ILE A 263 -10.60 0.56 -5.29
C ILE A 263 -10.24 -0.87 -4.89
N THR A 264 -11.19 -1.63 -4.33
CA THR A 264 -11.02 -3.05 -3.99
C THR A 264 -11.07 -3.93 -5.24
N ALA A 265 -10.73 -5.22 -5.13
CA ALA A 265 -10.66 -6.12 -6.29
C ALA A 265 -12.03 -6.36 -6.96
N GLU A 266 -13.12 -6.26 -6.19
CA GLU A 266 -14.49 -6.27 -6.70
C GLU A 266 -15.03 -4.88 -7.12
N GLY A 267 -14.13 -3.89 -7.24
CA GLY A 267 -14.45 -2.57 -7.79
C GLY A 267 -15.29 -1.67 -6.88
N LYS A 268 -15.11 -1.81 -5.57
CA LYS A 268 -15.71 -0.90 -4.58
C LYS A 268 -14.72 0.18 -4.18
N MET A 269 -15.19 1.42 -4.14
CA MET A 269 -14.39 2.58 -3.77
C MET A 269 -14.41 2.83 -2.26
N ARG A 270 -13.22 3.09 -1.71
CA ARG A 270 -12.98 3.51 -0.33
C ARG A 270 -12.17 4.80 -0.33
N ASN A 271 -12.66 5.82 0.36
CA ASN A 271 -11.94 7.09 0.55
C ASN A 271 -10.83 7.01 1.63
N CYS A 272 -10.83 5.97 2.46
CA CYS A 272 -9.89 5.75 3.54
C CYS A 272 -9.57 4.26 3.69
N LEU A 273 -8.35 3.96 4.17
CA LEU A 273 -7.95 2.60 4.53
C LEU A 273 -8.89 2.00 5.61
N PHE A 274 -9.21 2.80 6.62
CA PHE A 274 -10.08 2.43 7.74
C PHE A 274 -11.58 2.67 7.50
N SER A 275 -11.99 3.01 6.27
CA SER A 275 -13.42 3.24 5.98
C SER A 275 -14.27 2.02 6.34
N ARG A 276 -15.45 2.23 6.90
CA ARG A 276 -16.46 1.17 7.05
C ARG A 276 -17.41 1.12 5.86
N GLU A 277 -17.48 2.20 5.10
CA GLU A 277 -18.37 2.36 3.96
C GLU A 277 -17.60 2.24 2.65
N GLU A 278 -18.30 1.72 1.64
CA GLU A 278 -17.77 1.51 0.31
C GLU A 278 -18.83 1.89 -0.73
N THR A 279 -18.40 2.44 -1.86
CA THR A 279 -19.28 2.76 -2.99
C THR A 279 -19.03 1.78 -4.13
N ASP A 280 -20.06 1.06 -4.57
CA ASP A 280 -19.94 -0.01 -5.58
C ASP A 280 -19.90 0.57 -7.00
N LEU A 281 -18.70 0.84 -7.49
CA LEU A 281 -18.48 1.40 -8.83
C LEU A 281 -18.63 0.34 -9.92
N LEU A 282 -18.21 -0.91 -9.65
CA LEU A 282 -18.30 -1.98 -10.62
C LEU A 282 -19.74 -2.34 -10.95
N LYS A 283 -20.61 -2.44 -9.94
CA LYS A 283 -22.04 -2.68 -10.16
C LYS A 283 -22.67 -1.55 -10.97
N ALA A 284 -22.39 -0.30 -10.61
CA ALA A 284 -22.89 0.87 -11.33
C ALA A 284 -22.43 0.88 -12.80
N MET A 285 -21.15 0.58 -13.05
CA MET A 285 -20.59 0.49 -14.39
C MET A 285 -21.24 -0.63 -15.21
N ARG A 286 -21.42 -1.82 -14.62
CA ARG A 286 -22.08 -2.97 -15.27
C ARG A 286 -23.55 -2.70 -15.59
N SER A 287 -24.21 -1.80 -14.86
CA SER A 287 -25.56 -1.32 -15.17
C SER A 287 -25.61 -0.14 -16.13
N GLY A 288 -24.47 0.34 -16.64
CA GLY A 288 -24.38 1.51 -17.53
C GLY A 288 -24.63 2.85 -16.83
N ALA A 289 -24.50 2.92 -15.51
CA ALA A 289 -24.67 4.16 -14.75
C ALA A 289 -23.41 5.04 -14.82
N ASP A 290 -23.61 6.36 -14.70
CA ASP A 290 -22.50 7.30 -14.56
C ASP A 290 -21.82 7.16 -13.19
N LEU A 291 -20.51 6.95 -13.20
CA LEU A 291 -19.70 6.78 -11.99
C LEU A 291 -19.33 8.12 -11.35
N GLY A 292 -19.36 9.22 -12.11
CA GLY A 292 -18.85 10.51 -11.65
C GLY A 292 -19.48 10.99 -10.34
N PRO A 293 -20.82 11.07 -10.25
CA PRO A 293 -21.51 11.46 -9.03
C PRO A 293 -21.23 10.54 -7.82
N LEU A 294 -21.06 9.24 -8.06
CA LEU A 294 -20.74 8.26 -7.01
C LEU A 294 -19.34 8.47 -6.44
N ILE A 295 -18.35 8.72 -7.32
CA ILE A 295 -16.97 8.99 -6.95
C ILE A 295 -16.90 10.28 -6.11
N GLU A 296 -17.57 11.34 -6.57
CA GLU A 296 -17.62 12.62 -5.85
C GLU A 296 -18.27 12.48 -4.47
N ALA A 297 -19.43 11.83 -4.39
CA ALA A 297 -20.11 11.59 -3.12
C ALA A 297 -19.22 10.79 -2.13
N ASN A 298 -18.50 9.78 -2.62
CA ASN A 298 -17.57 9.01 -1.79
C ASN A 298 -16.44 9.88 -1.24
N VAL A 299 -15.90 10.80 -2.06
CA VAL A 299 -14.85 11.74 -1.62
C VAL A 299 -15.39 12.72 -0.59
N LEU A 300 -16.59 13.29 -0.79
CA LEU A 300 -17.20 14.23 0.15
C LEU A 300 -17.51 13.60 1.51
N ALA A 301 -17.78 12.28 1.55
CA ALA A 301 -17.97 11.53 2.79
C ALA A 301 -16.67 11.22 3.55
N LYS A 302 -15.50 11.65 3.06
CA LYS A 302 -14.21 11.32 3.68
C LYS A 302 -14.04 12.04 5.01
N HIS A 303 -13.97 11.26 6.10
CA HIS A 303 -13.69 11.79 7.43
C HIS A 303 -12.36 12.54 7.52
N LYS A 304 -12.28 13.46 8.50
CA LYS A 304 -11.08 14.26 8.80
C LYS A 304 -9.86 13.37 9.03
N MET A 305 -9.98 12.34 9.85
CA MET A 305 -8.89 11.39 10.11
C MET A 305 -9.40 9.97 10.32
N LEU A 306 -8.51 8.99 10.09
CA LEU A 306 -8.66 7.59 10.48
C LEU A 306 -9.99 6.92 10.10
N GLY A 307 -10.68 7.39 9.05
CA GLY A 307 -11.99 6.85 8.67
C GLY A 307 -13.08 7.06 9.72
N GLY A 308 -12.94 8.09 10.56
CA GLY A 308 -13.89 8.40 11.64
C GLY A 308 -13.58 7.67 12.96
N LEU A 309 -12.53 6.86 13.01
CA LEU A 309 -12.06 6.24 14.26
C LEU A 309 -11.41 7.28 15.18
N PRO A 310 -11.47 7.07 16.51
CA PRO A 310 -10.68 7.85 17.45
C PRO A 310 -9.17 7.62 17.19
N PRO A 311 -8.30 8.54 17.62
CA PRO A 311 -6.86 8.32 17.60
C PRO A 311 -6.48 7.00 18.27
N PHE A 312 -5.47 6.31 17.77
CA PHE A 312 -5.05 4.99 18.27
C PHE A 312 -4.24 5.11 19.58
N LYS A 313 -4.86 5.64 20.63
CA LYS A 313 -4.30 5.82 21.98
C LYS A 313 -4.78 4.70 22.90
N ALA A 314 -4.07 4.48 24.02
CA ALA A 314 -4.43 3.46 25.01
C ALA A 314 -5.87 3.66 25.54
N ALA A 315 -6.27 4.90 25.81
CA ALA A 315 -7.60 5.21 26.34
C ALA A 315 -8.76 4.91 25.37
N SER A 316 -8.48 4.81 24.06
CA SER A 316 -9.48 4.60 23.00
C SER A 316 -9.34 3.24 22.32
N GLU A 317 -8.45 2.37 22.79
CA GLU A 317 -8.14 1.09 22.15
C GLU A 317 -9.39 0.20 21.98
N THR A 318 -10.16 0.02 23.04
CA THR A 318 -11.40 -0.76 23.00
C THR A 318 -12.41 -0.18 22.00
N GLU A 319 -12.53 1.15 21.94
CA GLU A 319 -13.40 1.83 20.98
C GLU A 319 -12.93 1.61 19.53
N VAL A 320 -11.61 1.72 19.29
CA VAL A 320 -11.02 1.44 17.97
C VAL A 320 -11.37 0.03 17.53
N LEU A 321 -11.09 -0.97 18.38
CA LEU A 321 -11.30 -2.39 18.06
C LEU A 321 -12.77 -2.71 17.77
N ASN A 322 -13.70 -2.16 18.55
CA ASN A 322 -15.14 -2.35 18.37
C ASN A 322 -15.70 -1.71 17.10
N HIS A 323 -14.99 -0.72 16.54
CA HIS A 323 -15.44 0.04 15.37
C HIS A 323 -14.57 -0.19 14.12
N LEU A 324 -13.64 -1.15 14.13
CA LEU A 324 -12.88 -1.50 12.93
C LEU A 324 -13.79 -1.98 11.80
N SER A 325 -13.35 -1.74 10.56
CA SER A 325 -13.91 -2.42 9.40
C SER A 325 -13.72 -3.92 9.56
N ALA A 326 -14.78 -4.70 9.27
CA ALA A 326 -14.70 -6.16 9.24
C ALA A 326 -13.81 -6.71 8.10
N ARG A 327 -13.36 -5.85 7.18
CA ARG A 327 -12.50 -6.26 6.07
C ARG A 327 -11.04 -6.44 6.53
N PRO A 328 -10.43 -7.60 6.28
CA PRO A 328 -9.00 -7.79 6.51
C PRO A 328 -8.18 -7.02 5.47
N MET A 329 -6.91 -6.75 5.81
CA MET A 329 -6.00 -5.93 4.98
C MET A 329 -5.89 -6.46 3.54
N VAL A 330 -5.77 -7.78 3.37
CA VAL A 330 -5.67 -8.41 2.04
C VAL A 330 -6.85 -8.05 1.11
N SER A 331 -8.04 -7.82 1.66
CA SER A 331 -9.25 -7.60 0.87
C SER A 331 -9.42 -6.16 0.37
N ILE A 332 -8.61 -5.21 0.85
CA ILE A 332 -8.75 -3.76 0.57
C ILE A 332 -7.50 -3.11 -0.05
N GLY A 333 -6.58 -3.93 -0.56
CA GLY A 333 -5.40 -3.48 -1.31
C GLY A 333 -4.31 -2.87 -0.41
N GLY A 334 -3.58 -3.74 0.30
CA GLY A 334 -2.43 -3.44 1.17
C GLY A 334 -1.49 -2.33 0.72
#